data_AF-A0A2G5U211-F1
#
_entry.id   AF-A0A2G5U211-F1
#
_cell.length_a   1.000
_cell.length_b   1.000
_cell.length_c   1.000
_cell.angle_alpha   90.00
_cell.angle_beta   90.00
_cell.angle_gamma   90.00
#
_symmetry.space_group_name_H-M   'P 1'
#
loop_
_entity.id
_entity.type
_entity.pdbx_description
1 polymer ?
#
loop_
_entity_poly.entity_id
_entity_poly.type
_entity_poly.pdbx_seq_one_letter_code
_entity_poly.pdbx_strand_id
1 'polypeptide(L)'
;MEATLEKIDGVKLFHCKTLGYVLRKGNLLPGNHLITAHLMSQSVVTTNGKIIHFEGTRTAAPKSPHKLMSKMSLAEPPKTGDIETGPASKLFLNSPFSKKIIAEIKITNPTAHRIGVGIKTNNRERFLVNPEFGVLDSKESIVVSITCKPFQFDPDEKYADKVKIGWLNAPRGAGKEFKKEWFEGKEKVLVKYLKIKYNP
;
A
#
# COMPACT_ATOMS: atom_id res chain seq x y z
N MET A 1 -30.13 23.73 -6.66
CA MET A 1 -29.56 24.23 -7.94
C MET A 1 -29.08 23.04 -8.74
N GLU A 2 -29.27 23.05 -10.06
CA GLU A 2 -28.74 21.98 -10.94
C GLU A 2 -27.21 22.03 -10.95
N ALA A 3 -26.59 20.88 -10.71
CA ALA A 3 -25.15 20.72 -10.76
C ALA A 3 -24.83 19.45 -11.56
N THR A 4 -23.96 19.59 -12.56
CA THR A 4 -23.55 18.46 -13.40
C THR A 4 -22.30 17.82 -12.80
N LEU A 5 -22.32 16.50 -12.66
CA LEU A 5 -21.16 15.73 -12.22
C LEU A 5 -20.24 15.48 -13.42
N GLU A 6 -19.03 16.02 -13.37
CA GLU A 6 -17.99 15.79 -14.37
C GLU A 6 -16.86 14.96 -13.77
N LYS A 7 -16.33 14.01 -14.55
CA LYS A 7 -15.17 13.21 -14.16
C LYS A 7 -13.96 13.73 -14.94
N ILE A 8 -13.01 14.30 -14.22
CA ILE A 8 -11.77 14.83 -14.79
C ILE A 8 -10.61 14.14 -14.07
N ASP A 9 -9.76 13.42 -14.80
CA ASP A 9 -8.57 12.72 -14.29
C ASP A 9 -8.83 11.84 -13.05
N GLY A 10 -9.96 11.13 -13.05
CA GLY A 10 -10.36 10.23 -11.97
C GLY A 10 -11.05 10.90 -10.77
N VAL A 11 -11.09 12.24 -10.72
CA VAL A 11 -11.76 13.03 -9.69
C VAL A 11 -13.17 13.40 -10.15
N LYS A 12 -14.15 13.27 -9.25
CA LYS A 12 -15.56 13.65 -9.49
C LYS A 12 -15.80 15.08 -9.00
N LEU A 13 -16.07 16.00 -9.93
CA LEU A 13 -16.33 17.41 -9.68
C LEU A 13 -17.79 17.74 -9.95
N PHE A 14 -18.34 18.69 -9.20
CA PHE A 14 -19.65 19.27 -9.53
C PHE A 14 -19.46 20.65 -10.14
N HIS A 15 -20.01 20.87 -11.32
CA HIS A 15 -20.09 22.19 -11.93
C HIS A 15 -21.42 22.85 -11.54
N CYS A 16 -21.36 23.92 -10.73
CA CYS A 16 -22.52 24.71 -10.37
C CYS A 16 -22.46 26.07 -11.08
N LYS A 17 -23.51 26.44 -11.82
CA LYS A 17 -23.58 27.70 -12.57
C LYS A 17 -23.28 28.95 -11.74
N THR A 18 -23.58 28.92 -10.43
CA THR A 18 -23.49 30.10 -9.55
C THR A 18 -22.26 30.07 -8.63
N LEU A 19 -21.71 28.90 -8.34
CA LEU A 19 -20.61 28.72 -7.38
C LEU A 19 -19.30 28.24 -8.04
N GLY A 20 -19.33 27.91 -9.33
CA GLY A 20 -18.20 27.28 -10.02
C GLY A 20 -18.04 25.81 -9.62
N TYR A 21 -16.80 25.32 -9.66
CA TYR A 21 -16.48 23.92 -9.36
C TYR A 21 -16.41 23.66 -7.86
N VAL A 22 -17.17 22.67 -7.38
CA VAL A 22 -17.16 22.23 -5.98
C VAL A 22 -16.49 20.85 -5.90
N LEU A 23 -15.48 20.76 -5.04
CA LEU A 23 -14.67 19.55 -4.80
C LEU A 23 -15.32 18.65 -3.75
N ARG A 24 -15.04 17.34 -3.87
CA ARG A 24 -15.62 16.30 -3.03
C ARG A 24 -14.54 15.48 -2.34
N LYS A 25 -14.68 15.24 -1.03
CA LYS A 25 -13.70 14.48 -0.21
C LYS A 25 -14.15 13.06 0.20
N GLY A 26 -15.36 12.60 -0.17
CA GLY A 26 -15.91 11.28 0.23
C GLY A 26 -16.50 10.43 -0.91
N ASN A 27 -16.92 9.19 -0.63
CA ASN A 27 -17.58 8.26 -1.57
C ASN A 27 -19.12 8.39 -1.50
N LEU A 28 -19.82 8.43 -2.64
CA LEU A 28 -21.31 8.54 -2.72
C LEU A 28 -21.70 7.36 -3.56
N LEU A 29 -22.75 6.69 -3.13
CA LEU A 29 -23.37 5.65 -3.91
C LEU A 29 -23.96 6.26 -5.20
N PRO A 30 -24.03 5.50 -6.30
CA PRO A 30 -24.70 5.93 -7.52
C PRO A 30 -26.16 6.34 -7.22
N GLY A 31 -26.64 7.44 -7.81
CA GLY A 31 -28.01 7.94 -7.61
C GLY A 31 -28.14 9.44 -7.91
N ASN A 32 -29.39 9.94 -7.90
CA ASN A 32 -29.69 11.36 -8.02
C ASN A 32 -29.48 12.05 -6.66
N HIS A 33 -28.71 13.14 -6.64
CA HIS A 33 -28.32 13.84 -5.41
C HIS A 33 -28.76 15.30 -5.46
N LEU A 34 -29.44 15.78 -4.42
CA LEU A 34 -29.81 17.19 -4.30
C LEU A 34 -28.72 17.93 -3.53
N ILE A 35 -28.16 18.98 -4.16
CA ILE A 35 -27.08 19.79 -3.60
C ILE A 35 -27.64 21.15 -3.16
N THR A 36 -27.47 21.48 -1.87
CA THR A 36 -27.93 22.74 -1.28
C THR A 36 -26.75 23.48 -0.65
N ALA A 37 -26.11 24.35 -1.42
CA ALA A 37 -24.99 25.15 -0.93
C ALA A 37 -25.50 26.42 -0.23
N HIS A 38 -25.19 26.59 1.05
CA HIS A 38 -25.52 27.79 1.82
C HIS A 38 -24.34 28.78 1.78
N LEU A 39 -24.58 30.02 1.35
CA LEU A 39 -23.53 31.00 1.02
C LEU A 39 -22.67 31.46 2.22
N MET A 40 -23.10 31.21 3.45
CA MET A 40 -22.52 31.81 4.66
C MET A 40 -21.97 30.81 5.68
N SER A 41 -22.10 29.50 5.44
CA SER A 41 -21.48 28.47 6.27
C SER A 41 -21.34 27.20 5.46
N GLN A 42 -20.11 26.65 5.40
CA GLN A 42 -19.76 25.28 4.98
C GLN A 42 -20.84 24.57 4.17
N SER A 43 -20.68 24.53 2.84
CA SER A 43 -21.65 23.93 1.92
C SER A 43 -22.07 22.53 2.38
N VAL A 44 -23.36 22.22 2.31
CA VAL A 44 -23.92 20.93 2.72
C VAL A 44 -24.49 20.21 1.50
N VAL A 45 -24.23 18.91 1.37
CA VAL A 45 -25.00 18.04 0.47
C VAL A 45 -25.84 17.12 1.34
N THR A 46 -27.13 17.01 1.04
CA THR A 46 -28.03 16.09 1.71
C THR A 46 -28.42 14.96 0.79
N THR A 47 -28.03 13.74 1.16
CA THR A 47 -28.66 12.51 0.65
C THR A 47 -29.62 11.98 1.70
N ASN A 48 -30.91 11.87 1.38
CA ASN A 48 -31.93 11.29 2.25
C ASN A 48 -31.95 11.88 3.69
N GLY A 49 -31.71 13.19 3.83
CA GLY A 49 -31.73 13.89 5.12
C GLY A 49 -30.44 13.79 5.97
N LYS A 50 -29.35 13.15 5.48
CA LYS A 50 -28.04 13.17 6.18
C LYS A 50 -27.14 14.31 5.68
N ILE A 51 -26.59 15.07 6.63
CA ILE A 51 -25.69 16.21 6.41
C ILE A 51 -24.29 15.70 6.05
N ILE A 52 -23.77 16.08 4.87
CA ILE A 52 -22.36 15.88 4.52
C ILE A 52 -21.68 17.26 4.50
N HIS A 53 -20.67 17.45 5.36
CA HIS A 53 -19.90 18.68 5.46
C HIS A 53 -18.92 18.82 4.29
N PHE A 54 -18.91 20.00 3.65
CA PHE A 54 -17.88 20.40 2.69
C PHE A 54 -17.04 21.53 3.27
N GLU A 55 -15.73 21.37 3.22
CA GLU A 55 -14.78 22.42 3.52
C GLU A 55 -14.46 23.15 2.22
N GLY A 56 -15.02 24.34 2.03
CA GLY A 56 -14.75 25.20 0.88
C GLY A 56 -14.39 26.60 1.36
N THR A 57 -13.15 27.04 1.12
CA THR A 57 -12.77 28.44 1.31
C THR A 57 -13.30 29.26 0.14
N ARG A 58 -13.98 30.37 0.43
CA ARG A 58 -14.46 31.33 -0.58
C ARG A 58 -13.27 32.03 -1.23
N THR A 59 -12.75 31.48 -2.33
CA THR A 59 -11.80 32.19 -3.20
C THR A 59 -12.55 32.75 -4.40
N ALA A 60 -12.21 33.97 -4.82
CA ALA A 60 -12.70 34.55 -6.08
C ALA A 60 -12.58 33.51 -7.20
N ALA A 61 -13.65 33.38 -8.00
CA ALA A 61 -13.84 32.28 -8.95
C ALA A 61 -12.55 31.96 -9.72
N PRO A 62 -11.99 30.74 -9.59
CA PRO A 62 -10.85 30.36 -10.40
C PRO A 62 -11.34 30.22 -11.85
N LYS A 63 -10.79 31.06 -12.74
CA LYS A 63 -11.12 31.09 -14.18
C LYS A 63 -10.75 29.81 -14.95
N SER A 64 -10.26 28.76 -14.29
CA SER A 64 -9.83 27.52 -14.93
C SER A 64 -9.80 26.34 -13.95
N PRO A 65 -10.36 25.16 -14.31
CA PRO A 65 -10.27 23.92 -13.53
C PRO A 65 -8.82 23.54 -13.20
N HIS A 66 -7.90 23.76 -14.14
CA HIS A 66 -6.47 23.44 -13.98
C HIS A 66 -5.79 24.21 -12.85
N LYS A 67 -6.28 25.42 -12.51
CA LYS A 67 -5.69 26.27 -11.46
C LYS A 67 -6.15 25.87 -10.05
N LEU A 68 -7.26 25.15 -9.93
CA LEU A 68 -7.70 24.53 -8.67
C LEU A 68 -6.90 23.26 -8.39
N MET A 69 -6.56 22.51 -9.45
CA MET A 69 -5.70 21.32 -9.38
C MET A 69 -4.28 21.66 -8.89
N SER A 70 -3.71 22.81 -9.28
CA SER A 70 -2.36 23.19 -8.86
C SER A 70 -2.23 23.59 -7.39
N LYS A 71 -3.32 24.06 -6.75
CA LYS A 71 -3.34 24.33 -5.30
C LYS A 71 -3.54 23.06 -4.46
N MET A 72 -4.04 21.98 -5.06
CA MET A 72 -4.06 20.63 -4.49
C MET A 72 -2.95 19.80 -5.11
N SER A 73 -1.71 20.29 -5.07
CA SER A 73 -0.53 19.43 -5.22
C SER A 73 -0.87 18.12 -4.50
N LEU A 74 -1.01 17.06 -5.31
CA LEU A 74 -1.15 15.70 -4.85
C LEU A 74 -0.07 15.57 -3.80
N ALA A 75 -0.44 15.51 -2.52
CA ALA A 75 0.51 15.23 -1.47
C ALA A 75 1.29 14.03 -1.98
N GLU A 76 2.61 14.19 -2.14
CA GLU A 76 3.44 13.12 -2.66
C GLU A 76 3.06 11.85 -1.91
N PRO A 77 2.87 10.72 -2.62
CA PRO A 77 2.47 9.48 -1.96
C PRO A 77 3.39 9.28 -0.75
N PRO A 78 2.83 9.06 0.45
CA PRO A 78 3.61 9.08 1.67
C PRO A 78 4.80 8.16 1.49
N LYS A 79 6.00 8.66 1.81
CA LYS A 79 7.23 7.89 1.64
C LYS A 79 7.07 6.54 2.35
N THR A 80 7.29 5.44 1.64
CA THR A 80 7.27 4.09 2.22
C THR A 80 8.31 4.02 3.33
N GLY A 81 7.89 3.66 4.54
CA GLY A 81 8.77 3.46 5.67
C GLY A 81 9.45 2.08 5.66
N ASP A 82 10.46 1.91 6.49
CA ASP A 82 11.17 0.63 6.61
C ASP A 82 10.37 -0.42 7.41
N ILE A 83 10.70 -1.70 7.17
CA ILE A 83 10.20 -2.84 7.94
C ILE A 83 11.25 -3.37 8.91
N GLU A 84 10.79 -4.00 9.97
CA GLU A 84 11.62 -4.74 10.91
C GLU A 84 11.55 -6.23 10.61
N THR A 85 12.67 -6.94 10.80
CA THR A 85 12.71 -8.40 10.62
C THR A 85 13.40 -9.07 11.80
N GLY A 86 12.84 -10.19 12.25
CA GLY A 86 13.48 -11.13 13.16
C GLY A 86 13.69 -12.45 12.42
N PRO A 87 14.92 -12.85 12.07
CA PRO A 87 16.19 -12.18 12.34
C PRO A 87 16.45 -10.92 11.48
N ALA A 88 17.39 -10.07 11.92
CA ALA A 88 17.61 -8.75 11.32
C ALA A 88 18.35 -8.76 9.98
N SER A 89 19.33 -9.65 9.79
CA SER A 89 20.23 -9.64 8.62
C SER A 89 20.66 -11.01 8.09
N LYS A 90 20.65 -12.04 8.94
CA LYS A 90 21.11 -13.39 8.60
C LYS A 90 20.14 -14.43 9.15
N LEU A 91 19.89 -15.47 8.36
CA LEU A 91 19.12 -16.64 8.76
C LEU A 91 20.08 -17.82 8.82
N PHE A 92 20.20 -18.48 9.97
CA PHE A 92 21.07 -19.64 10.13
C PHE A 92 20.26 -20.93 9.97
N LEU A 93 20.80 -21.86 9.19
CA LEU A 93 20.29 -23.22 9.02
C LEU A 93 21.32 -24.17 9.61
N ASN A 94 20.93 -24.90 10.64
CA ASN A 94 21.78 -25.88 11.31
C ASN A 94 21.61 -27.25 10.66
N SER A 95 22.71 -28.00 10.60
CA SER A 95 22.70 -29.39 10.14
C SER A 95 21.78 -30.28 11.00
N PRO A 96 21.33 -31.45 10.49
CA PRO A 96 21.71 -32.09 9.22
C PRO A 96 20.96 -31.55 7.99
N PHE A 97 21.70 -31.26 6.90
CA PHE A 97 21.15 -30.79 5.62
C PHE A 97 20.54 -31.89 4.75
N SER A 98 20.72 -33.16 5.14
CA SER A 98 20.05 -34.32 4.56
C SER A 98 18.57 -34.43 4.94
N LYS A 99 18.06 -33.53 5.79
CA LYS A 99 16.67 -33.46 6.21
C LYS A 99 16.06 -32.10 5.86
N LYS A 100 14.72 -32.07 5.84
CA LYS A 100 13.97 -30.82 5.69
C LYS A 100 14.22 -29.93 6.92
N ILE A 101 14.64 -28.69 6.69
CA ILE A 101 14.81 -27.69 7.75
C ILE A 101 13.77 -26.60 7.55
N ILE A 102 13.09 -26.19 8.62
CA ILE A 102 12.18 -25.04 8.61
C ILE A 102 12.78 -23.98 9.52
N ALA A 103 12.94 -22.77 9.01
CA ALA A 103 13.32 -21.61 9.78
C ALA A 103 12.29 -20.50 9.57
N GLU A 104 12.09 -19.67 10.59
CA GLU A 104 11.06 -18.64 10.56
C GLU A 104 11.65 -17.23 10.48
N ILE A 105 10.96 -16.35 9.77
CA ILE A 105 11.25 -14.93 9.73
C ILE A 105 9.98 -14.20 10.15
N LYS A 106 10.06 -13.43 11.23
CA LYS A 106 9.02 -12.45 11.59
C LYS A 106 9.28 -11.15 10.84
N ILE A 107 8.29 -10.67 10.11
CA ILE A 107 8.30 -9.37 9.42
C ILE A 107 7.28 -8.47 10.11
N THR A 108 7.71 -7.30 10.57
CA THR A 108 6.86 -6.34 11.29
C THR A 108 6.78 -5.02 10.52
N ASN A 109 5.58 -4.45 10.43
CA ASN A 109 5.34 -3.13 9.88
C ASN A 109 5.30 -2.09 11.01
N PRO A 110 6.39 -1.36 11.31
CA PRO A 110 6.38 -0.33 12.33
C PRO A 110 5.70 0.97 11.84
N THR A 111 5.35 1.09 10.56
CA THR A 111 4.86 2.33 9.97
C THR A 111 3.37 2.56 10.26
N ALA A 112 2.88 3.77 9.99
CA ALA A 112 1.46 4.13 10.13
C ALA A 112 0.59 3.67 8.94
N HIS A 113 1.21 3.22 7.85
CA HIS A 113 0.51 2.86 6.61
C HIS A 113 0.46 1.35 6.44
N ARG A 114 -0.64 0.86 5.85
CA ARG A 114 -0.74 -0.52 5.41
C ARG A 114 0.27 -0.75 4.28
N ILE A 115 0.96 -1.88 4.33
CA ILE A 115 1.93 -2.27 3.31
C ILE A 115 1.57 -3.61 2.67
N GLY A 116 1.90 -3.75 1.39
CA GLY A 116 2.00 -5.05 0.73
C GLY A 116 3.43 -5.57 0.86
N VAL A 117 3.59 -6.84 1.20
CA VAL A 117 4.89 -7.51 1.34
C VAL A 117 4.95 -8.75 0.46
N GLY A 118 6.08 -8.93 -0.23
CA GLY A 118 6.39 -10.13 -1.02
C GLY A 118 7.74 -10.71 -0.62
N ILE A 119 7.81 -12.03 -0.49
CA ILE A 119 8.97 -12.76 -0.01
C ILE A 119 9.36 -13.80 -1.06
N LYS A 120 10.65 -13.86 -1.40
CA LYS A 120 11.20 -14.89 -2.28
C LYS A 120 12.64 -15.22 -1.92
N THR A 121 13.10 -16.41 -2.28
CA THR A 121 14.52 -16.75 -2.27
C THR A 121 15.13 -16.57 -3.67
N ASN A 122 16.46 -16.47 -3.75
CA ASN A 122 17.18 -16.59 -5.02
C ASN A 122 17.27 -18.04 -5.51
N ASN A 123 17.34 -19.00 -4.60
CA ASN A 123 17.32 -20.43 -4.90
C ASN A 123 15.94 -21.02 -4.57
N ARG A 124 15.03 -21.00 -5.55
CA ARG A 124 13.64 -21.48 -5.40
C ARG A 124 13.52 -23.01 -5.49
N GLU A 125 14.56 -23.68 -6.00
CA GLU A 125 14.59 -25.13 -6.06
C GLU A 125 14.86 -25.71 -4.67
N ARG A 126 15.81 -25.13 -3.94
CA ARG A 126 16.18 -25.54 -2.57
C ARG A 126 15.22 -25.02 -1.51
N PHE A 127 14.60 -23.86 -1.71
CA PHE A 127 13.78 -23.21 -0.70
C PHE A 127 12.33 -23.02 -1.11
N LEU A 128 11.43 -23.32 -0.18
CA LEU A 128 10.01 -22.97 -0.24
C LEU A 128 9.72 -21.87 0.79
N VAL A 129 8.86 -20.92 0.42
CA VAL A 129 8.48 -19.78 1.27
C VAL A 129 6.98 -19.87 1.52
N ASN A 130 6.55 -19.78 2.78
CA ASN A 130 5.13 -19.77 3.12
C ASN A 130 4.83 -18.84 4.32
N PRO A 131 3.96 -17.83 4.17
CA PRO A 131 3.35 -17.38 2.92
C PRO A 131 4.34 -16.58 2.04
N GLU A 132 4.15 -16.59 0.72
CA GLU A 132 4.98 -15.81 -0.22
C GLU A 132 4.62 -14.32 -0.26
N PHE A 133 3.39 -13.96 0.10
CA PHE A 133 2.88 -12.60 0.07
C PHE A 133 2.02 -12.33 1.31
N GLY A 134 1.89 -11.05 1.67
CA GLY A 134 1.03 -10.63 2.76
C GLY A 134 0.68 -9.15 2.69
N VAL A 135 -0.32 -8.76 3.46
CA VAL A 135 -0.70 -7.37 3.68
C VAL A 135 -0.62 -7.12 5.19
N LEU A 136 0.17 -6.13 5.58
CA LEU A 136 0.38 -5.78 6.99
C LEU A 136 -0.20 -4.41 7.29
N ASP A 137 -1.13 -4.37 8.23
CA ASP A 137 -1.57 -3.12 8.86
C ASP A 137 -0.46 -2.47 9.69
N SER A 138 -0.72 -1.24 10.13
CA SER A 138 0.19 -0.56 11.06
C SER A 138 0.40 -1.42 12.30
N LYS A 139 1.67 -1.60 12.68
CA LYS A 139 2.12 -2.41 13.83
C LYS A 139 1.83 -3.91 13.72
N GLU A 140 1.33 -4.38 12.58
CA GLU A 140 1.09 -5.80 12.35
C GLU A 140 2.39 -6.56 12.03
N SER A 141 2.41 -7.85 12.33
CA SER A 141 3.50 -8.76 11.97
C SER A 141 2.98 -10.00 11.25
N ILE A 142 3.81 -10.58 10.40
CA ILE A 142 3.62 -11.90 9.82
C ILE A 142 4.83 -12.78 10.08
N VAL A 143 4.59 -14.07 10.34
CA VAL A 143 5.65 -15.08 10.43
C VAL A 143 5.68 -15.85 9.11
N VAL A 144 6.86 -15.87 8.50
CA VAL A 144 7.10 -16.56 7.22
C VAL A 144 8.02 -17.74 7.47
N SER A 145 7.56 -18.93 7.12
CA SER A 145 8.34 -20.16 7.10
C SER A 145 9.20 -20.24 5.84
N ILE A 146 10.51 -20.41 6.02
CA ILE A 146 11.48 -20.73 4.98
C ILE A 146 11.85 -22.20 5.14
N THR A 147 11.35 -23.03 4.23
CA THR A 147 11.62 -24.48 4.24
C THR A 147 12.78 -24.77 3.28
N CYS A 148 13.90 -25.26 3.81
CA CYS A 148 14.99 -25.83 3.04
C CYS A 148 14.69 -27.30 2.76
N LYS A 149 14.70 -27.68 1.47
CA LYS A 149 14.65 -29.09 1.07
C LYS A 149 15.98 -29.79 1.43
N PRO A 150 15.96 -31.10 1.67
CA PRO A 150 17.18 -31.89 1.79
C PRO A 150 18.12 -31.68 0.61
N PHE A 151 19.41 -31.57 0.87
CA PHE A 151 20.45 -31.52 -0.18
C PHE A 151 21.79 -32.04 0.35
N GLN A 152 22.67 -32.43 -0.57
CA GLN A 152 24.05 -32.79 -0.24
C GLN A 152 24.85 -31.50 -0.01
N PHE A 153 25.27 -31.26 1.22
CA PHE A 153 26.09 -30.10 1.56
C PHE A 153 27.55 -30.34 1.18
N ASP A 154 28.14 -29.38 0.49
CA ASP A 154 29.54 -29.36 0.11
C ASP A 154 30.25 -28.23 0.89
N PRO A 155 31.22 -28.54 1.78
CA PRO A 155 31.92 -27.53 2.57
C PRO A 155 32.77 -26.57 1.72
N ASP A 156 33.15 -26.96 0.50
CA ASP A 156 33.94 -26.13 -0.41
C ASP A 156 33.05 -25.21 -1.28
N GLU A 157 31.73 -25.47 -1.33
CA GLU A 157 30.78 -24.65 -2.09
C GLU A 157 30.53 -23.30 -1.40
N LYS A 158 30.66 -22.21 -2.18
CA LYS A 158 30.35 -20.85 -1.71
C LYS A 158 28.85 -20.57 -1.82
N TYR A 159 28.09 -20.96 -0.80
CA TYR A 159 26.66 -20.66 -0.72
C TYR A 159 26.37 -19.15 -0.62
N ALA A 160 25.63 -18.63 -1.60
CA ALA A 160 25.20 -17.23 -1.69
C ALA A 160 23.68 -17.06 -1.55
N ASP A 161 23.00 -18.04 -0.95
CA ASP A 161 21.56 -18.07 -0.78
C ASP A 161 21.06 -16.92 0.12
N LYS A 162 19.93 -16.33 -0.27
CA LYS A 162 19.33 -15.17 0.40
C LYS A 162 17.81 -15.13 0.25
N VAL A 163 17.15 -14.64 1.29
CA VAL A 163 15.75 -14.26 1.26
C VAL A 163 15.66 -12.78 0.87
N LYS A 164 14.89 -12.48 -0.16
CA LYS A 164 14.51 -11.12 -0.59
C LYS A 164 13.11 -10.83 -0.06
N ILE A 165 12.99 -9.76 0.71
CA ILE A 165 11.71 -9.21 1.18
C ILE A 165 11.52 -7.87 0.47
N GLY A 166 10.45 -7.74 -0.30
CA GLY A 166 10.06 -6.51 -0.97
C GLY A 166 8.77 -5.97 -0.38
N TRP A 167 8.66 -4.65 -0.22
CA TRP A 167 7.44 -4.01 0.26
C TRP A 167 7.21 -2.64 -0.34
N LEU A 168 5.94 -2.23 -0.34
CA LEU A 168 5.50 -0.88 -0.67
C LEU A 168 4.23 -0.53 0.12
N ASN A 169 3.86 0.74 0.12
CA ASN A 169 2.57 1.16 0.69
C ASN A 169 1.43 0.55 -0.14
N ALA A 170 0.43 0.00 0.54
CA ALA A 170 -0.77 -0.45 -0.14
C ALA A 170 -1.56 0.77 -0.66
N PRO A 171 -2.21 0.70 -1.84
CA PRO A 171 -3.05 1.77 -2.35
C PRO A 171 -4.12 2.19 -1.34
N ARG A 172 -4.47 3.47 -1.32
CA ARG A 172 -5.50 3.99 -0.40
C ARG A 172 -6.82 3.22 -0.60
N GLY A 173 -7.34 2.67 0.50
CA GLY A 173 -8.59 1.90 0.50
C GLY A 173 -8.43 0.44 0.07
N ALA A 174 -7.19 -0.05 -0.14
CA ALA A 174 -6.93 -1.46 -0.34
C ALA A 174 -7.42 -2.29 0.85
N GLY A 175 -8.02 -3.45 0.58
CA GLY A 175 -8.39 -4.44 1.60
C GLY A 175 -7.17 -5.18 2.17
N LYS A 176 -7.42 -6.27 2.90
CA LYS A 176 -6.37 -7.13 3.48
C LYS A 176 -5.88 -8.24 2.54
N GLU A 177 -6.32 -8.19 1.28
CA GLU A 177 -5.94 -9.12 0.23
C GLU A 177 -4.78 -8.53 -0.58
N PHE A 178 -3.73 -9.32 -0.76
CA PHE A 178 -2.57 -8.93 -1.55
C PHE A 178 -2.90 -8.91 -3.05
N LYS A 179 -2.36 -7.92 -3.76
CA LYS A 179 -2.51 -7.77 -5.21
C LYS A 179 -1.15 -7.57 -5.86
N LYS A 180 -0.80 -8.42 -6.83
CA LYS A 180 0.53 -8.41 -7.47
C LYS A 180 0.81 -7.12 -8.22
N GLU A 181 -0.24 -6.50 -8.74
CA GLU A 181 -0.22 -5.25 -9.51
C GLU A 181 0.35 -4.09 -8.70
N TRP A 182 0.35 -4.17 -7.36
CA TRP A 182 0.98 -3.18 -6.49
C TRP A 182 2.49 -3.10 -6.74
N PHE A 183 3.14 -4.20 -7.13
CA PHE A 183 4.58 -4.25 -7.43
C PHE A 183 4.91 -3.88 -8.88
N GLU A 184 3.90 -3.65 -9.72
CA GLU A 184 4.03 -3.28 -11.14
C GLU A 184 3.82 -1.78 -11.38
N GLY A 185 3.35 -1.07 -10.35
CA GLY A 185 3.10 0.37 -10.41
C GLY A 185 4.38 1.22 -10.48
N LYS A 186 4.18 2.55 -10.57
CA LYS A 186 5.28 3.54 -10.58
C LYS A 186 5.98 3.70 -9.23
N GLU A 187 5.40 3.16 -8.14
CA GLU A 187 5.98 3.30 -6.80
C GLU A 187 7.24 2.45 -6.65
N LYS A 188 8.25 3.02 -6.00
CA LYS A 188 9.50 2.31 -5.73
C LYS A 188 9.28 1.25 -4.65
N VAL A 189 9.42 -0.01 -5.04
CA VAL A 189 9.47 -1.15 -4.10
C VAL A 189 10.75 -1.08 -3.28
N LEU A 190 10.61 -0.99 -1.96
CA LEU A 190 11.74 -1.14 -1.03
C LEU A 190 12.10 -2.61 -0.88
N VAL A 191 13.39 -2.90 -0.68
CA VAL A 191 13.90 -4.27 -0.66
C VAL A 191 14.92 -4.45 0.46
N LYS A 192 14.79 -5.56 1.18
CA LYS A 192 15.73 -6.03 2.20
C LYS A 192 16.16 -7.47 1.87
N TYR A 193 17.42 -7.78 2.14
CA TYR A 193 17.98 -9.10 1.94
C TYR A 193 18.45 -9.70 3.28
N LEU A 194 18.03 -10.93 3.56
CA LEU A 194 18.56 -11.74 4.65
C LEU A 194 19.46 -12.82 4.04
N LYS A 195 20.74 -12.84 4.42
CA LYS A 195 21.68 -13.87 3.95
C LYS A 195 21.39 -15.18 4.67
N ILE A 196 21.30 -16.29 3.92
CA ILE A 196 21.19 -17.62 4.51
C ILE A 196 22.61 -18.11 4.81
N LYS A 197 22.81 -18.63 6.02
CA LYS A 197 24.09 -19.17 6.50
C LYS A 197 23.88 -20.60 6.95
N TYR A 198 24.76 -21.47 6.48
CA TYR A 198 24.76 -22.88 6.80
C TYR A 198 25.74 -23.13 7.92
N ASN A 199 25.27 -23.78 8.98
CA ASN A 199 26.08 -24.22 10.11
C ASN A 199 26.15 -25.76 10.05
N PRO A 200 27.18 -26.32 9.39
CA PRO A 200 27.34 -27.77 9.24
C PRO A 200 27.58 -28.49 10.57
#